data_AF-A0A520ECU1-F1
#
_entry.id   AF-A0A520ECU1-F1
#
_cell.length_a   1.000
_cell.length_b   1.000
_cell.length_c   1.000
_cell.angle_alpha   90.00
_cell.angle_beta   90.00
_cell.angle_gamma   90.00
#
_symmetry.space_group_name_H-M   'P 1'
#
loop_
_entity.id
_entity.type
_entity.pdbx_description
1 polymer ?
#
loop_
_entity_poly.entity_id
_entity_poly.type
_entity_poly.pdbx_seq_one_letter_code
_entity_poly.pdbx_strand_id
1 'polypeptide(L)'
;MTRLAQTAGLTETQSDIVGAVREFVDRVVIPAAQELEHSDTYPTDIVKQMKDMGLFGLTIDPEYGGIGESLLTYALCVEELARGWMSVSGVINTHFIVAHMISAHGTPEQKAKYLPRLASGELTGAFSMSEPALGSDVAAISTKAKRTESGDYVITGQKMWLTNGGSSTLVAVLVKTDEGAEKPHNNLTTILIEKPAGFGEVLPGLTIPGKLEKMGYK
;
A
#
# COMPACT_ATOMS: atom_id res chain seq x y z
N MET A 1 11.09 -23.53 -13.76
CA MET A 1 9.82 -22.96 -13.24
C MET A 1 9.74 -23.28 -11.76
N THR A 2 9.71 -22.25 -10.92
CA THR A 2 9.46 -22.40 -9.48
C THR A 2 8.02 -22.89 -9.30
N ARG A 3 7.83 -24.07 -8.71
CA ARG A 3 6.49 -24.59 -8.40
C ARG A 3 6.06 -23.98 -7.08
N LEU A 4 4.93 -23.28 -7.08
CA LEU A 4 4.26 -22.85 -5.85
C LEU A 4 3.60 -24.06 -5.18
N ALA A 5 3.40 -23.95 -3.87
CA ALA A 5 2.63 -24.95 -3.15
C ALA A 5 1.16 -24.89 -3.59
N GLN A 6 0.46 -26.02 -3.54
CA GLN A 6 -0.97 -26.06 -3.80
C GLN A 6 -1.73 -25.97 -2.47
N THR A 7 -2.63 -25.00 -2.37
CA THR A 7 -3.57 -24.90 -1.26
C THR A 7 -4.80 -25.76 -1.55
N ALA A 8 -5.05 -26.76 -0.71
CA ALA A 8 -6.25 -27.59 -0.82
C ALA A 8 -7.48 -26.88 -0.26
N GLY A 9 -8.67 -27.25 -0.74
CA GLY A 9 -9.94 -26.78 -0.18
C GLY A 9 -10.32 -25.35 -0.55
N LEU A 10 -9.73 -24.78 -1.60
CA LEU A 10 -10.16 -23.49 -2.15
C LEU A 10 -11.57 -23.60 -2.72
N THR A 11 -12.35 -22.52 -2.58
CA THR A 11 -13.61 -22.39 -3.31
C THR A 11 -13.34 -22.25 -4.81
N GLU A 12 -14.38 -22.41 -5.62
CA GLU A 12 -14.31 -22.17 -7.07
C GLU A 12 -13.87 -20.72 -7.35
N THR A 13 -14.53 -19.73 -6.72
CA THR A 13 -14.14 -18.31 -6.82
C THR A 13 -12.67 -18.05 -6.47
N GLN A 14 -12.18 -18.64 -5.38
CA GLN A 14 -10.77 -18.51 -4.99
C GLN A 14 -9.83 -19.11 -6.05
N SER A 15 -10.19 -20.28 -6.58
CA SER A 15 -9.42 -20.96 -7.61
C SER A 15 -9.38 -20.17 -8.90
N ASP A 16 -10.51 -19.57 -9.29
CA ASP A 16 -10.66 -18.75 -10.50
C ASP A 16 -9.85 -17.46 -10.40
N ILE A 17 -9.94 -16.75 -9.27
CA ILE A 17 -9.19 -15.51 -9.05
C ILE A 17 -7.68 -15.80 -9.09
N VAL A 18 -7.22 -16.80 -8.34
CA VAL A 18 -5.79 -17.17 -8.33
C VAL A 18 -5.34 -17.65 -9.70
N GLY A 19 -6.18 -18.40 -10.42
CA GLY A 19 -5.95 -18.82 -11.80
C GLY A 19 -5.78 -17.64 -12.77
N ALA A 20 -6.68 -16.65 -12.71
CA ALA A 20 -6.60 -15.44 -13.52
C ALA A 20 -5.33 -14.63 -13.22
N VAL A 21 -4.95 -14.50 -11.94
CA VAL A 21 -3.69 -13.82 -11.55
C VAL A 21 -2.47 -14.59 -12.06
N ARG A 22 -2.48 -15.94 -11.99
CA ARG A 22 -1.41 -16.77 -12.53
C ARG A 22 -1.22 -16.56 -14.03
N GLU A 23 -2.31 -16.58 -14.79
CA GLU A 23 -2.27 -16.35 -16.24
C GLU A 23 -1.78 -14.94 -16.59
N PHE A 24 -2.25 -13.93 -15.85
CA PHE A 24 -1.78 -12.55 -15.99
C PHE A 24 -0.28 -12.45 -15.72
N VAL A 25 0.22 -13.11 -14.68
CA VAL A 25 1.63 -13.14 -14.34
C VAL A 25 2.46 -13.76 -15.46
N ASP A 26 2.03 -14.92 -15.97
CA ASP A 26 2.76 -15.63 -17.03
C ASP A 26 2.79 -14.84 -18.35
N ARG A 27 1.69 -14.16 -18.69
CA ARG A 27 1.54 -13.47 -19.98
C ARG A 27 2.03 -12.03 -19.98
N VAL A 28 1.99 -11.34 -18.84
CA VAL A 28 2.22 -9.89 -18.76
C VAL A 28 3.39 -9.55 -17.85
N VAL A 29 3.43 -10.11 -16.64
CA VAL A 29 4.43 -9.73 -15.63
C VAL A 29 5.80 -10.30 -15.96
N ILE A 30 5.91 -11.62 -16.16
CA ILE A 30 7.19 -12.30 -16.43
C ILE A 30 7.91 -11.71 -17.65
N PRO A 31 7.25 -11.48 -18.81
CA PRO A 31 7.93 -10.93 -19.98
C PRO A 31 8.48 -9.51 -19.79
N ALA A 32 7.87 -8.71 -18.91
CA ALA A 32 8.27 -7.31 -18.69
C ALA A 32 9.25 -7.13 -17.52
N ALA A 33 9.33 -8.10 -16.60
CA ALA A 33 10.01 -7.97 -15.32
C ALA A 33 11.48 -7.54 -15.45
N GLN A 34 12.25 -8.17 -16.34
CA GLN A 34 13.69 -7.92 -16.46
C GLN A 34 14.00 -6.48 -16.91
N GLU A 35 13.27 -5.98 -17.91
CA GLU A 35 13.48 -4.63 -18.43
C GLU A 35 13.06 -3.56 -17.41
N LEU A 36 11.90 -3.75 -16.78
CA LEU A 36 11.37 -2.80 -15.79
C LEU A 36 12.24 -2.75 -14.53
N GLU A 37 12.71 -3.90 -14.03
CA GLU A 37 13.63 -3.96 -12.89
C GLU A 37 14.98 -3.30 -13.22
N HIS A 38 15.58 -3.60 -14.39
CA HIS A 38 16.88 -3.01 -14.75
C HIS A 38 16.82 -1.50 -14.94
N SER A 39 15.75 -1.00 -15.55
CA SER A 39 15.53 0.42 -15.79
C SER A 39 14.99 1.19 -14.58
N ASP A 40 14.65 0.50 -13.49
CA ASP A 40 13.96 1.07 -12.33
C ASP A 40 12.69 1.84 -12.77
N THR A 41 11.91 1.25 -13.66
CA THR A 41 10.72 1.89 -14.24
C THR A 41 9.46 1.43 -13.51
N TYR A 42 8.63 2.39 -13.06
CA TYR A 42 7.37 2.06 -12.41
C TYR A 42 6.43 1.35 -13.41
N PRO A 43 5.86 0.18 -13.07
CA PRO A 43 5.16 -0.67 -14.02
C PRO A 43 3.72 -0.22 -14.27
N THR A 44 3.53 1.00 -14.79
CA THR A 44 2.22 1.65 -14.94
C THR A 44 1.17 0.79 -15.64
N ASP A 45 1.51 0.13 -16.75
CA ASP A 45 0.56 -0.67 -17.52
C ASP A 45 0.15 -1.97 -16.81
N ILE A 46 1.09 -2.57 -16.06
CA ILE A 46 0.81 -3.75 -15.22
C ILE A 46 -0.12 -3.33 -14.08
N VAL A 47 0.19 -2.22 -13.41
CA VAL A 47 -0.63 -1.68 -12.31
C VAL A 47 -2.03 -1.33 -12.78
N LYS A 48 -2.17 -0.75 -13.99
CA LYS A 48 -3.48 -0.48 -14.58
C LYS A 48 -4.28 -1.78 -14.76
N GLN A 49 -3.69 -2.81 -15.34
CA GLN A 49 -4.36 -4.11 -15.50
C GLN A 49 -4.72 -4.75 -14.16
N MET A 50 -3.85 -4.63 -13.14
CA MET A 50 -4.16 -5.09 -11.78
C MET A 50 -5.38 -4.37 -11.17
N LYS A 51 -5.57 -3.08 -11.47
CA LYS A 51 -6.78 -2.34 -11.07
C LYS A 51 -8.00 -2.83 -11.85
N ASP A 52 -7.88 -3.03 -13.16
CA ASP A 52 -8.96 -3.53 -14.01
C ASP A 52 -9.41 -4.95 -13.60
N MET A 53 -8.48 -5.77 -13.10
CA MET A 53 -8.76 -7.09 -12.50
C MET A 53 -9.40 -7.01 -11.10
N GLY A 54 -9.51 -5.83 -10.50
CA GLY A 54 -10.08 -5.61 -9.18
C GLY A 54 -9.16 -5.97 -8.00
N LEU A 55 -7.86 -6.17 -8.24
CA LEU A 55 -6.94 -6.61 -7.19
C LEU A 55 -6.78 -5.58 -6.05
N PHE A 56 -6.92 -4.29 -6.36
CA PHE A 56 -6.88 -3.22 -5.36
C PHE A 56 -8.09 -3.26 -4.41
N GLY A 57 -9.25 -3.69 -4.91
CA GLY A 57 -10.46 -3.90 -4.12
C GLY A 57 -10.64 -5.32 -3.58
N LEU A 58 -9.65 -6.21 -3.71
CA LEU A 58 -9.84 -7.64 -3.49
C LEU A 58 -10.42 -7.96 -2.10
N THR A 59 -9.89 -7.35 -1.04
CA THR A 59 -10.35 -7.57 0.34
C THR A 59 -11.28 -6.48 0.87
N ILE A 60 -11.65 -5.51 0.04
CA ILE A 60 -12.58 -4.43 0.44
C ILE A 60 -14.00 -4.96 0.32
N ASP A 61 -14.87 -4.59 1.27
CA ASP A 61 -16.26 -5.05 1.29
C ASP A 61 -17.01 -4.64 0.00
N PRO A 62 -17.86 -5.52 -0.57
CA PRO A 62 -18.68 -5.19 -1.73
C PRO A 62 -19.57 -3.96 -1.55
N GLU A 63 -19.96 -3.58 -0.33
CA GLU A 63 -20.72 -2.35 -0.07
C GLU A 63 -19.95 -1.09 -0.49
N TYR A 64 -18.61 -1.15 -0.50
CA TYR A 64 -17.73 -0.10 -0.99
C TYR A 64 -17.18 -0.41 -2.39
N GLY A 65 -17.75 -1.36 -3.12
CA GLY A 65 -17.32 -1.69 -4.49
C GLY A 65 -16.05 -2.54 -4.57
N GLY A 66 -15.65 -3.20 -3.48
CA GLY A 66 -14.62 -4.23 -3.51
C GLY A 66 -15.16 -5.62 -3.90
N ILE A 67 -14.28 -6.62 -3.90
CA ILE A 67 -14.64 -8.03 -4.20
C ILE A 67 -15.09 -8.77 -2.93
N GLY A 68 -14.61 -8.35 -1.75
CA GLY A 68 -14.95 -8.98 -0.47
C GLY A 68 -14.25 -10.32 -0.22
N GLU A 69 -13.15 -10.60 -0.90
CA GLU A 69 -12.43 -11.85 -0.78
C GLU A 69 -11.55 -11.91 0.47
N SER A 70 -11.24 -13.14 0.86
CA SER A 70 -10.52 -13.43 2.10
C SER A 70 -9.03 -13.01 2.04
N LEU A 71 -8.41 -12.87 3.22
CA LEU A 71 -6.96 -12.68 3.31
C LEU A 71 -6.17 -13.86 2.71
N LEU A 72 -6.74 -15.07 2.73
CA LEU A 72 -6.14 -16.24 2.06
C LEU A 72 -6.08 -16.02 0.54
N THR A 73 -7.20 -15.61 -0.07
CA THR A 73 -7.27 -15.30 -1.51
C THR A 73 -6.25 -14.23 -1.88
N TYR A 74 -6.16 -13.16 -1.08
CA TYR A 74 -5.17 -12.11 -1.24
C TYR A 74 -3.73 -12.63 -1.16
N ALA A 75 -3.41 -13.44 -0.15
CA ALA A 75 -2.07 -14.00 0.02
C ALA A 75 -1.65 -14.87 -1.19
N LEU A 76 -2.57 -15.67 -1.74
CA LEU A 76 -2.31 -16.49 -2.93
C LEU A 76 -2.13 -15.64 -4.20
N CYS A 77 -2.88 -14.55 -4.34
CA CYS A 77 -2.65 -13.61 -5.45
C CYS A 77 -1.27 -12.94 -5.33
N VAL A 78 -0.87 -12.54 -4.12
CA VAL A 78 0.47 -11.98 -3.85
C VAL A 78 1.57 -13.01 -4.15
N GLU A 79 1.36 -14.28 -3.80
CA GLU A 79 2.30 -15.37 -4.10
C GLU A 79 2.51 -15.52 -5.62
N GLU A 80 1.44 -15.51 -6.41
CA GLU A 80 1.53 -15.57 -7.88
C GLU A 80 2.22 -14.33 -8.45
N LEU A 81 1.88 -13.12 -8.00
CA LEU A 81 2.56 -11.89 -8.44
C LEU A 81 4.07 -11.94 -8.13
N ALA A 82 4.43 -12.36 -6.91
CA ALA A 82 5.80 -12.47 -6.46
C ALA A 82 6.59 -13.57 -7.20
N ARG A 83 5.92 -14.66 -7.63
CA ARG A 83 6.51 -15.69 -8.50
C ARG A 83 6.98 -15.10 -9.83
N GLY A 84 6.23 -14.16 -10.39
CA GLY A 84 6.60 -13.47 -11.61
C GLY A 84 7.68 -12.42 -11.40
N TRP A 85 7.40 -11.48 -10.49
CA TRP A 85 8.29 -10.38 -10.17
C TRP A 85 7.99 -9.79 -8.80
N MET A 86 8.93 -9.93 -7.86
CA MET A 86 8.73 -9.52 -6.47
C MET A 86 8.32 -8.05 -6.32
N SER A 87 8.87 -7.12 -7.12
CA SER A 87 8.61 -5.67 -7.03
C SER A 87 7.14 -5.32 -7.26
N VAL A 88 6.45 -6.00 -8.18
CA VAL A 88 5.02 -5.73 -8.46
C VAL A 88 4.11 -6.06 -7.28
N SER A 89 4.47 -7.09 -6.49
CA SER A 89 3.71 -7.46 -5.29
C SER A 89 3.74 -6.33 -4.23
N GLY A 90 4.78 -5.50 -4.23
CA GLY A 90 4.89 -4.34 -3.35
C GLY A 90 3.84 -3.28 -3.59
N VAL A 91 3.43 -3.13 -4.85
CA VAL A 91 2.46 -2.12 -5.25
C VAL A 91 1.12 -2.38 -4.56
N ILE A 92 0.65 -3.62 -4.58
CA ILE A 92 -0.62 -4.01 -3.95
C ILE A 92 -0.48 -4.14 -2.43
N ASN A 93 0.69 -4.51 -1.91
CA ASN A 93 0.83 -4.78 -0.48
C ASN A 93 0.66 -3.55 0.41
N THR A 94 1.29 -2.42 0.07
CA THR A 94 1.07 -1.20 0.87
C THR A 94 -0.33 -0.63 0.67
N HIS A 95 -0.93 -0.85 -0.50
CA HIS A 95 -2.32 -0.48 -0.74
C HIS A 95 -3.25 -1.25 0.18
N PHE A 96 -3.10 -2.58 0.22
CA PHE A 96 -3.86 -3.47 1.11
C PHE A 96 -3.74 -3.05 2.58
N ILE A 97 -2.53 -2.72 3.06
CA ILE A 97 -2.33 -2.27 4.45
C ILE A 97 -3.21 -1.06 4.78
N VAL A 98 -3.25 -0.05 3.91
CA VAL A 98 -4.05 1.17 4.13
C VAL A 98 -5.54 0.87 4.04
N ALA A 99 -5.96 0.09 3.03
CA ALA A 99 -7.36 -0.32 2.88
C ALA A 99 -7.85 -1.11 4.11
N HIS A 100 -7.05 -2.09 4.56
CA HIS A 100 -7.35 -2.89 5.74
C HIS A 100 -7.46 -2.03 7.01
N MET A 101 -6.54 -1.07 7.20
CA MET A 101 -6.59 -0.15 8.33
C MET A 101 -7.88 0.68 8.36
N ILE A 102 -8.32 1.20 7.21
CA ILE A 102 -9.56 1.97 7.11
C ILE A 102 -10.78 1.06 7.30
N SER A 103 -10.80 -0.13 6.70
CA SER A 103 -11.88 -1.10 6.89
C SER A 103 -12.04 -1.52 8.35
N ALA A 104 -10.93 -1.74 9.06
CA ALA A 104 -10.94 -2.22 10.44
C ALA A 104 -11.17 -1.10 11.47
N HIS A 105 -10.59 0.09 11.25
CA HIS A 105 -10.50 1.13 12.28
C HIS A 105 -11.04 2.50 11.85
N GLY A 106 -11.41 2.68 10.59
CA GLY A 106 -11.95 3.94 10.10
C GLY A 106 -13.34 4.24 10.68
N THR A 107 -13.66 5.52 10.82
CA THR A 107 -15.03 5.96 11.09
C THR A 107 -15.93 5.68 9.87
N PRO A 108 -17.27 5.68 10.02
CA PRO A 108 -18.18 5.55 8.88
C PRO A 108 -17.88 6.54 7.75
N GLU A 109 -17.54 7.78 8.10
CA GLU A 109 -17.20 8.84 7.13
C GLU A 109 -15.89 8.53 6.40
N GLN A 110 -14.87 8.03 7.10
CA GLN A 110 -13.60 7.63 6.50
C GLN A 110 -13.79 6.42 5.57
N LYS A 111 -14.57 5.43 5.99
CA LYS A 111 -14.88 4.24 5.17
C LYS A 111 -15.60 4.64 3.89
N ALA A 112 -16.69 5.40 4.00
CA ALA A 112 -17.47 5.88 2.87
C ALA A 112 -16.64 6.77 1.92
N LYS A 113 -15.72 7.58 2.44
CA LYS A 113 -14.85 8.44 1.63
C LYS A 113 -13.76 7.66 0.89
N TYR A 114 -13.07 6.75 1.57
CA TYR A 114 -11.82 6.18 1.04
C TYR A 114 -11.98 4.78 0.44
N LEU A 115 -12.80 3.90 1.02
CA LEU A 115 -12.85 2.50 0.57
C LEU A 115 -13.32 2.36 -0.88
N PRO A 116 -14.33 3.10 -1.38
CA PRO A 116 -14.71 3.03 -2.80
C PRO A 116 -13.60 3.48 -3.75
N ARG A 117 -12.86 4.51 -3.37
CA ARG A 117 -11.76 5.06 -4.18
C ARG A 117 -10.52 4.17 -4.13
N LEU A 118 -10.31 3.46 -3.03
CA LEU A 118 -9.27 2.44 -2.91
C LEU A 118 -9.63 1.19 -3.71
N ALA A 119 -10.89 0.74 -3.65
CA ALA A 119 -11.37 -0.44 -4.37
C ALA A 119 -11.23 -0.30 -5.90
N SER A 120 -11.57 0.88 -6.44
CA SER A 120 -11.39 1.20 -7.86
C SER A 120 -9.93 1.44 -8.26
N GLY A 121 -9.03 1.62 -7.29
CA GLY A 121 -7.65 2.03 -7.52
C GLY A 121 -7.50 3.50 -7.96
N GLU A 122 -8.54 4.34 -7.85
CA GLU A 122 -8.43 5.80 -7.98
C GLU A 122 -7.43 6.35 -6.95
N LEU A 123 -7.57 5.90 -5.70
CA LEU A 123 -6.58 6.06 -4.66
C LEU A 123 -5.68 4.83 -4.58
N THR A 124 -4.39 5.07 -4.37
CA THR A 124 -3.42 4.02 -4.06
C THR A 124 -2.74 4.31 -2.74
N GLY A 125 -2.69 3.29 -1.87
CA GLY A 125 -2.27 3.42 -0.48
C GLY A 125 -0.78 3.18 -0.28
N ALA A 126 -0.16 3.98 0.58
CA ALA A 126 1.16 3.70 1.14
C ALA A 126 1.14 3.89 2.66
N PHE A 127 1.90 3.08 3.40
CA PHE A 127 2.02 3.20 4.85
C PHE A 127 3.43 3.59 5.24
N SER A 128 3.56 4.74 5.91
CA SER A 128 4.83 5.38 6.24
C SER A 128 5.09 5.35 7.74
N MET A 129 5.88 4.36 8.16
CA MET A 129 6.28 4.18 9.56
C MET A 129 7.74 4.56 9.81
N SER A 130 8.64 3.95 9.05
CA SER A 130 10.07 4.00 9.28
C SER A 130 10.66 5.39 9.07
N GLU A 131 11.70 5.68 9.84
CA GLU A 131 12.47 6.93 9.80
C GLU A 131 13.94 6.60 9.50
N PRO A 132 14.77 7.57 9.08
CA PRO A 132 16.16 7.31 8.74
C PRO A 132 16.95 6.54 9.82
N ALA A 133 16.67 6.81 11.10
CA ALA A 133 17.33 6.16 12.23
C ALA A 133 16.54 4.98 12.83
N LEU A 134 15.29 4.75 12.40
CA LEU A 134 14.34 3.88 13.11
C LEU A 134 13.54 3.01 12.13
N GLY A 135 13.91 1.74 12.08
CA GLY A 135 13.19 0.69 11.34
C GLY A 135 12.52 -0.30 12.28
N SER A 136 13.32 -1.13 12.96
CA SER A 136 12.83 -2.17 13.87
C SER A 136 12.17 -1.61 15.13
N ASP A 137 12.68 -0.50 15.67
CA ASP A 137 12.12 0.16 16.86
C ASP A 137 11.10 1.24 16.47
N VAL A 138 9.94 0.80 15.98
CA VAL A 138 8.86 1.68 15.52
C VAL A 138 8.28 2.52 16.66
N ALA A 139 8.32 2.05 17.91
CA ALA A 139 7.81 2.81 19.05
C ALA A 139 8.63 4.07 19.36
N ALA A 140 9.91 4.09 18.94
CA ALA A 140 10.82 5.19 19.17
C ALA A 140 10.75 6.31 18.13
N ILE A 141 9.88 6.23 17.11
CA ILE A 141 9.79 7.26 16.06
C ILE A 141 9.67 8.68 16.62
N SER A 142 10.18 9.63 15.85
CA SER A 142 10.37 11.02 16.23
C SER A 142 9.49 12.01 15.45
N THR A 143 8.88 11.58 14.33
CA THR A 143 7.89 12.38 13.60
C THR A 143 6.72 12.69 14.52
N LYS A 144 6.42 13.98 14.68
CA LYS A 144 5.38 14.48 15.57
C LYS A 144 4.27 15.14 14.76
N ALA A 145 3.05 15.04 15.26
CA ALA A 145 1.90 15.79 14.81
C ALA A 145 1.35 16.59 15.99
N LYS A 146 1.37 17.92 15.88
CA LYS A 146 0.82 18.82 16.88
C LYS A 146 -0.55 19.32 16.41
N ARG A 147 -1.57 19.14 17.26
CA ARG A 147 -2.90 19.69 16.99
C ARG A 147 -2.90 21.21 17.19
N THR A 148 -3.50 21.92 16.25
CA THR A 148 -3.66 23.37 16.24
C THR A 148 -4.98 23.77 16.90
N GLU A 149 -5.16 25.07 17.18
CA GLU A 149 -6.40 25.60 17.75
C GLU A 149 -7.62 25.41 16.82
N SER A 150 -7.42 25.40 15.50
CA SER A 150 -8.49 25.09 14.52
C SER A 150 -8.87 23.62 14.48
N GLY A 151 -8.10 22.75 15.16
CA GLY A 151 -8.30 21.31 15.18
C GLY A 151 -7.51 20.54 14.11
N ASP A 152 -6.79 21.24 13.24
CA ASP A 152 -5.88 20.66 12.23
C ASP A 152 -4.58 20.15 12.87
N TYR A 153 -3.84 19.31 12.14
CA TYR A 153 -2.54 18.80 12.59
C TYR A 153 -1.39 19.37 11.76
N VAL A 154 -0.34 19.83 12.44
CA VAL A 154 0.96 20.17 11.83
C VAL A 154 1.93 19.02 12.08
N ILE A 155 2.36 18.38 11.01
CA ILE A 155 3.29 17.25 11.06
C ILE A 155 4.71 17.74 10.82
N THR A 156 5.67 17.31 11.64
CA THR A 156 7.09 17.61 11.47
C THR A 156 7.91 16.35 11.69
N GLY A 157 8.70 15.98 10.69
CA GLY A 157 9.58 14.83 10.74
C GLY A 157 10.03 14.39 9.36
N GLN A 158 10.74 13.27 9.33
CA GLN A 158 11.21 12.64 8.10
C GLN A 158 10.91 11.15 8.16
N LYS A 159 10.29 10.65 7.08
CA LYS A 159 10.06 9.23 6.87
C LYS A 159 11.03 8.67 5.83
N MET A 160 11.24 7.36 5.85
CA MET A 160 12.16 6.65 4.97
C MET A 160 11.58 5.30 4.55
N TRP A 161 12.04 4.77 3.42
CA TRP A 161 11.66 3.45 2.89
C TRP A 161 10.17 3.30 2.53
N LEU A 162 9.53 4.37 2.06
CA LEU A 162 8.12 4.35 1.68
C LEU A 162 7.91 3.70 0.30
N THR A 163 7.55 2.43 0.27
CA THR A 163 7.04 1.77 -0.94
C THR A 163 5.82 2.53 -1.47
N ASN A 164 5.75 2.70 -2.80
CA ASN A 164 4.80 3.59 -3.48
C ASN A 164 4.88 5.07 -3.06
N GLY A 165 5.96 5.56 -2.45
CA GLY A 165 6.02 6.95 -1.98
C GLY A 165 5.77 8.00 -3.08
N GLY A 166 6.34 7.78 -4.27
CA GLY A 166 6.12 8.65 -5.44
C GLY A 166 4.76 8.41 -6.13
N SER A 167 4.28 7.17 -6.20
CA SER A 167 3.10 6.79 -6.98
C SER A 167 1.78 6.81 -6.20
N SER A 168 1.83 6.68 -4.87
CA SER A 168 0.64 6.66 -4.01
C SER A 168 -0.03 8.03 -3.93
N THR A 169 -1.35 8.02 -3.74
CA THR A 169 -2.16 9.23 -3.59
C THR A 169 -2.85 9.32 -2.24
N LEU A 170 -2.77 8.26 -1.43
CA LEU A 170 -3.18 8.26 -0.02
C LEU A 170 -2.06 7.64 0.81
N VAL A 171 -1.48 8.43 1.72
CA VAL A 171 -0.42 7.97 2.62
C VAL A 171 -0.95 7.94 4.05
N ALA A 172 -0.93 6.77 4.65
CA ALA A 172 -1.08 6.62 6.09
C ALA A 172 0.29 6.90 6.74
N VAL A 173 0.41 7.95 7.55
CA VAL A 173 1.66 8.33 8.20
C VAL A 173 1.56 8.07 9.69
N LEU A 174 2.46 7.25 10.23
CA LEU A 174 2.57 7.00 11.66
C LEU A 174 3.34 8.14 12.34
N VAL A 175 2.73 8.78 13.32
CA VAL A 175 3.25 9.96 14.02
C VAL A 175 3.06 9.81 15.52
N LYS A 176 3.83 10.56 16.29
CA LYS A 176 3.54 10.83 17.70
C LYS A 176 2.61 12.02 17.85
N THR A 177 1.66 11.94 18.76
CA THR A 177 0.81 13.06 19.19
C THR A 177 1.01 13.31 20.69
N ASP A 178 0.43 14.39 21.20
CA ASP A 178 0.30 14.61 22.65
C ASP A 178 -1.06 14.08 23.17
N GLU A 179 -1.81 13.36 22.32
CA GLU A 179 -3.16 12.85 22.60
C GLU A 179 -3.18 11.37 23.00
N GLY A 180 -2.06 10.66 22.84
CA GLY A 180 -1.94 9.27 23.22
C GLY A 180 -1.58 9.06 24.69
N ALA A 181 -1.30 7.80 25.06
CA ALA A 181 -1.00 7.44 26.45
C ALA A 181 0.50 7.55 26.78
N GLU A 182 0.87 7.47 28.06
CA GLU A 182 2.28 7.60 28.49
C GLU A 182 3.23 6.55 27.88
N LYS A 183 2.72 5.33 27.59
CA LYS A 183 3.55 4.28 26.99
C LYS A 183 3.82 4.61 25.52
N PRO A 184 5.09 4.57 25.04
CA PRO A 184 5.44 4.98 23.67
C PRO A 184 4.62 4.32 22.57
N HIS A 185 4.32 3.01 22.67
CA HIS A 185 3.51 2.29 21.69
C HIS A 185 2.02 2.64 21.74
N ASN A 186 1.54 3.23 22.83
CA ASN A 186 0.19 3.77 22.96
C ASN A 186 0.12 5.26 22.62
N ASN A 187 1.25 5.86 22.19
CA ASN A 187 1.33 7.26 21.79
C ASN A 187 1.61 7.44 20.29
N LEU A 188 1.12 6.51 19.49
CA LEU A 188 1.26 6.55 18.05
C LEU A 188 -0.13 6.73 17.43
N THR A 189 -0.21 7.62 16.46
CA THR A 189 -1.42 7.92 15.70
C THR A 189 -1.10 7.77 14.23
N THR A 190 -2.04 7.24 13.45
CA THR A 190 -1.93 7.23 11.99
C THR A 190 -2.78 8.36 11.42
N ILE A 191 -2.17 9.25 10.64
CA ILE A 191 -2.86 10.32 9.94
C ILE A 191 -2.86 10.00 8.44
N LEU A 192 -4.02 10.09 7.80
CA LEU A 192 -4.19 9.91 6.36
C LEU A 192 -3.93 11.23 5.64
N ILE A 193 -3.01 11.22 4.67
CA ILE A 193 -2.65 12.38 3.84
C ILE A 193 -2.94 12.03 2.39
N GLU A 194 -3.91 12.71 1.78
CA GLU A 194 -4.09 12.68 0.33
C GLU A 194 -3.05 13.59 -0.32
N LYS A 195 -2.37 13.12 -1.36
CA LYS A 195 -1.35 13.89 -2.09
C LYS A 195 -1.38 13.56 -3.59
N PRO A 196 -0.88 14.45 -4.49
CA PRO A 196 -0.63 14.04 -5.86
C PRO A 196 0.55 13.06 -5.94
N ALA A 197 0.54 12.23 -6.98
CA ALA A 197 1.69 11.42 -7.35
C ALA A 197 2.81 12.34 -7.90
N GLY A 198 4.06 12.00 -7.62
CA GLY A 198 5.22 12.77 -8.08
C GLY A 198 6.35 12.84 -7.06
N PHE A 199 7.40 13.55 -7.47
CA PHE A 199 8.58 13.87 -6.67
C PHE A 199 8.70 15.40 -6.52
N GLY A 200 9.51 15.84 -5.56
CA GLY A 200 9.61 17.24 -5.15
C GLY A 200 8.58 17.60 -4.08
N GLU A 201 8.32 18.89 -3.90
CA GLU A 201 7.27 19.37 -3.02
C GLU A 201 5.90 19.17 -3.68
N VAL A 202 5.14 18.19 -3.17
CA VAL A 202 3.84 17.77 -3.75
C VAL A 202 2.64 18.40 -3.05
N LEU A 203 2.84 18.87 -1.82
CA LEU A 203 1.95 19.75 -1.05
C LEU A 203 2.83 20.69 -0.21
N PRO A 204 2.31 21.84 0.25
CA PRO A 204 3.06 22.72 1.13
C PRO A 204 3.66 21.98 2.33
N GLY A 205 4.98 21.93 2.43
CA GLY A 205 5.71 21.24 3.50
C GLY A 205 5.85 19.72 3.35
N LEU A 206 5.32 19.11 2.28
CA LEU A 206 5.48 17.67 1.98
C LEU A 206 6.35 17.48 0.74
N THR A 207 7.58 17.03 0.96
CA THR A 207 8.54 16.73 -0.12
C THR A 207 8.76 15.22 -0.27
N ILE A 208 8.65 14.71 -1.50
CA ILE A 208 9.03 13.35 -1.87
C ILE A 208 10.35 13.42 -2.65
N PRO A 209 11.51 13.06 -2.06
CA PRO A 209 12.82 13.45 -2.58
C PRO A 209 13.21 12.79 -3.91
N GLY A 210 12.69 11.61 -4.22
CA GLY A 210 13.06 10.86 -5.41
C GLY A 210 13.02 9.36 -5.18
N LYS A 211 13.50 8.61 -6.17
CA LYS A 211 13.72 7.16 -6.04
C LYS A 211 14.99 6.90 -5.23
N LEU A 212 15.00 5.76 -4.54
CA LEU A 212 16.18 5.25 -3.86
C LEU A 212 16.85 4.24 -4.78
N GLU A 213 18.17 4.36 -4.97
CA GLU A 213 18.95 3.33 -5.64
C GLU A 213 19.02 2.10 -4.72
N LYS A 214 18.34 1.02 -5.12
CA LYS A 214 18.25 -0.24 -4.39
C LYS A 214 18.96 -1.35 -5.15
N MET A 215 19.43 -2.38 -4.44
CA MET A 215 20.03 -3.57 -5.06
C MET A 215 19.04 -4.30 -5.97
N GLY A 216 17.78 -4.38 -5.55
CA GLY A 216 16.65 -4.92 -6.29
C GLY A 216 15.36 -4.36 -5.71
N TYR A 217 14.22 -4.94 -6.09
CA TYR A 217 12.92 -4.36 -5.76
C TYR A 217 12.77 -2.95 -6.36
N LYS A 218 13.37 -2.75 -7.54
CA LYS A 218 13.47 -1.45 -8.21
C LYS A 218 12.08 -0.97 -8.61
#